data_AF-A0A4Y2FS86-F1
#
_entry.id   AF-A0A4Y2FS86-F1
#
_cell.length_a   1.000
_cell.length_b   1.000
_cell.length_c   1.000
_cell.angle_alpha   90.00
_cell.angle_beta   90.00
_cell.angle_gamma   90.00
#
_symmetry.space_group_name_H-M   'P 1'
#
loop_
_entity.id
_entity.type
_entity.pdbx_description
1 polymer ?
#
loop_
_entity_poly.entity_id
_entity_poly.type
_entity_poly.pdbx_seq_one_letter_code
_entity_poly.pdbx_strand_id
1 'polypeptide(L)'
;MTGWTLYKLEWDLMQHPPYSPNMSPSVFYLFSHLQFHLDGAIFNSNEEVISEVHLLLASCRPQFFVEGIEKLPKHWQTIVDLNRDYYPH
;
A
#
# COMPACT_ATOMS: atom_id res chain seq x y z
N MET A 1 12.53 -14.53 -12.88
CA MET A 1 12.31 -14.14 -14.29
C MET A 1 11.73 -12.72 -14.44
N THR A 2 11.88 -11.84 -13.44
CA THR A 2 11.30 -10.48 -13.42
C THR A 2 12.31 -9.40 -13.81
N GLY A 3 13.62 -9.60 -13.53
CA GLY A 3 14.66 -8.60 -13.79
C GLY A 3 14.85 -8.24 -15.27
N TRP A 4 14.70 -9.19 -16.19
CA TRP A 4 14.85 -8.92 -17.63
C TRP A 4 13.73 -8.03 -18.19
N THR A 5 12.49 -8.22 -17.71
CA THR A 5 11.36 -7.38 -18.11
C THR A 5 11.51 -5.96 -17.59
N LEU A 6 11.92 -5.79 -16.32
CA LEU A 6 12.17 -4.47 -15.74
C LEU A 6 13.27 -3.71 -16.48
N TYR A 7 14.35 -4.42 -16.84
CA TYR A 7 15.44 -3.86 -17.64
C TYR A 7 14.95 -3.36 -19.01
N LYS A 8 14.14 -4.15 -19.72
CA LYS A 8 13.55 -3.75 -21.00
C LYS A 8 12.61 -2.54 -20.92
N LEU A 9 11.95 -2.37 -19.77
CA LEU A 9 11.06 -1.23 -19.53
C LEU A 9 11.81 0.00 -19.01
N GLU A 10 13.13 -0.10 -18.81
CA GLU A 10 13.98 0.95 -18.23
C GLU A 10 13.46 1.43 -16.86
N TRP A 11 12.91 0.51 -16.06
CA TRP A 11 12.39 0.82 -14.73
C TRP A 11 13.46 0.64 -13.67
N ASP A 12 13.71 1.70 -12.91
CA ASP A 12 14.54 1.65 -11.71
C ASP A 12 13.81 0.93 -10.58
N LEU A 13 14.44 -0.11 -10.04
CA LEU A 13 13.90 -0.88 -8.93
C LEU A 13 14.34 -0.28 -7.59
N MET A 14 13.38 0.21 -6.80
CA MET A 14 13.62 0.61 -5.42
C MET A 14 13.95 -0.61 -4.56
N GLN A 15 15.02 -0.50 -3.77
CA GLN A 15 15.42 -1.56 -2.84
C GLN A 15 14.37 -1.72 -1.74
N HIS A 16 13.86 -2.93 -1.56
CA HIS A 16 12.90 -3.27 -0.52
C HIS A 16 13.48 -4.36 0.38
N PRO A 17 13.68 -4.12 1.68
CA PRO A 17 14.21 -5.13 2.58
C PRO A 17 13.22 -6.29 2.76
N PRO A 18 13.69 -7.53 2.95
CA PRO A 18 12.81 -8.67 3.16
C PRO A 18 11.96 -8.48 4.43
N TYR A 19 10.73 -9.01 4.40
CA TYR A 19 9.78 -9.00 5.53
C TYR A 19 9.51 -7.61 6.13
N SER A 20 9.50 -6.56 5.31
CA SER A 20 9.18 -5.19 5.74
C SER A 20 7.85 -4.68 5.17
N PRO A 21 6.71 -5.35 5.47
CA PRO A 21 5.43 -5.04 4.83
C PRO A 21 5.00 -3.59 5.03
N ASN A 22 5.34 -2.97 6.17
CA ASN A 22 4.98 -1.59 6.47
C ASN A 22 5.77 -0.57 5.63
N MET A 23 6.78 -0.95 4.84
CA MET A 23 7.56 0.01 4.04
C MET A 23 6.90 0.43 2.73
N SER A 24 5.80 -0.22 2.32
CA SER A 24 5.10 0.11 1.08
C SER A 24 3.89 1.01 1.32
N PRO A 25 3.72 2.11 0.54
CA PRO A 25 2.50 2.93 0.55
C PRO A 25 1.21 2.13 0.32
N SER A 26 1.29 1.02 -0.44
CA SER A 26 0.13 0.16 -0.64
C SER A 26 -0.34 -0.46 0.67
N VAL A 27 0.57 -0.81 1.58
CA VAL A 27 0.25 -1.51 2.83
C VAL A 27 -0.17 -0.54 3.92
N PHE A 28 0.67 0.45 4.27
CA PHE A 28 0.41 1.32 5.43
C PHE A 28 -0.62 2.42 5.15
N TYR A 29 -0.94 2.69 3.87
CA TYR A 29 -1.86 3.76 3.50
C TYR A 29 -3.05 3.21 2.73
N LEU A 30 -2.87 2.70 1.50
CA LEU A 30 -4.00 2.29 0.66
C LEU A 30 -4.81 1.14 1.27
N PHE A 31 -4.15 0.04 1.63
CA PHE A 31 -4.82 -1.12 2.20
C PHE A 31 -5.35 -0.87 3.61
N SER A 32 -4.72 0.00 4.40
CA SER A 32 -5.29 0.43 5.68
C SER A 32 -6.63 1.15 5.52
N HIS A 33 -6.77 2.03 4.51
CA HIS A 33 -8.05 2.69 4.24
C HIS A 33 -9.09 1.72 3.66
N LEU A 34 -8.68 0.82 2.76
CA LEU A 34 -9.55 -0.24 2.24
C LEU A 34 -10.04 -1.16 3.37
N GLN A 35 -9.16 -1.59 4.26
CA GLN A 35 -9.52 -2.44 5.38
C GLN A 35 -10.52 -1.73 6.28
N PHE A 36 -10.29 -0.45 6.62
CA PHE A 36 -11.22 0.33 7.41
C PHE A 36 -12.59 0.47 6.75
N HIS A 37 -12.64 0.67 5.43
CA HIS A 37 -13.89 0.79 4.68
C HIS A 37 -14.67 -0.53 4.58
N LEU A 38 -13.95 -1.64 4.44
CA LEU A 38 -14.53 -2.97 4.29
C LEU A 38 -14.78 -3.67 5.65
N ASP A 39 -14.36 -3.06 6.76
CA ASP A 39 -14.46 -3.69 8.07
C ASP A 39 -15.91 -3.97 8.46
N GLY A 40 -16.18 -5.21 8.87
CA GLY A 40 -17.53 -5.67 9.21
C GLY A 40 -18.50 -5.86 8.03
N ALA A 41 -18.09 -5.58 6.79
CA ALA A 41 -18.92 -5.84 5.62
C ALA A 41 -18.98 -7.36 5.31
N ILE A 42 -20.18 -7.86 5.01
CA ILE A 42 -20.40 -9.24 4.58
C ILE A 42 -20.74 -9.23 3.10
N PHE A 43 -19.89 -9.88 2.30
CA PHE A 43 -20.07 -10.02 0.87
C PHE A 43 -20.51 -11.44 0.54
N ASN A 44 -21.45 -11.58 -0.39
CA ASN A 44 -22.02 -12.86 -0.78
C ASN A 44 -21.33 -13.45 -2.03
N SER A 45 -20.44 -12.69 -2.66
CA SER A 45 -19.71 -13.08 -3.87
C SER A 45 -18.41 -12.29 -4.03
N ASN A 46 -17.50 -12.80 -4.86
CA ASN A 46 -16.27 -12.09 -5.19
C ASN A 46 -16.56 -10.84 -6.02
N GLU A 47 -17.59 -10.88 -6.86
CA GLU A 47 -18.02 -9.78 -7.71
C GLU A 47 -18.45 -8.57 -6.88
N GLU A 48 -19.10 -8.82 -5.74
CA GLU A 48 -19.51 -7.79 -4.79
C GLU A 48 -18.29 -7.09 -4.16
N VAL A 49 -17.30 -7.86 -3.71
CA VAL A 49 -16.03 -7.33 -3.16
C VAL A 49 -15.29 -6.51 -4.22
N ILE A 50 -15.16 -7.04 -5.43
CA ILE A 50 -14.47 -6.37 -6.54
C ILE A 50 -15.17 -5.05 -6.87
N SER A 51 -16.51 -5.05 -6.95
CA SER A 51 -17.29 -3.84 -7.19
C SER A 51 -17.08 -2.79 -6.11
N GLU A 52 -17.13 -3.18 -4.83
CA GLU A 52 -16.97 -2.25 -3.71
C GLU A 52 -15.57 -1.62 -3.69
N VAL A 53 -14.52 -2.42 -3.93
CA VAL A 53 -13.14 -1.92 -4.05
C VAL A 53 -13.01 -0.95 -5.23
N HIS A 54 -13.61 -1.26 -6.38
CA HIS A 54 -13.60 -0.34 -7.52
C HIS A 54 -14.31 0.98 -7.22
N LEU A 55 -15.45 0.94 -6.53
CA LEU A 55 -16.18 2.15 -6.13
C LEU A 55 -15.34 3.01 -5.17
N LEU A 56 -14.70 2.40 -4.17
CA LEU A 56 -13.82 3.12 -3.25
C LEU A 56 -12.67 3.79 -4.03
N LEU A 57 -11.93 3.04 -4.85
CA LEU A 57 -10.80 3.56 -5.60
C LEU A 57 -11.19 4.68 -6.57
N ALA A 58 -12.38 4.57 -7.19
CA ALA A 58 -12.93 5.61 -8.05
C ALA A 58 -13.35 6.87 -7.27
N SER A 59 -13.73 6.72 -6.00
CA SER A 59 -14.07 7.84 -5.12
C SER A 59 -12.83 8.58 -4.59
N CYS A 60 -11.66 7.93 -4.56
CA CYS A 60 -10.41 8.53 -4.09
C CYS A 60 -9.97 9.66 -5.03
N ARG A 61 -9.85 10.87 -4.47
CA ARG A 61 -9.27 12.01 -5.21
C ARG A 61 -7.80 11.74 -5.54
N PRO A 62 -7.25 12.28 -6.64
CA PRO A 62 -5.82 12.12 -6.96
C PRO A 62 -4.88 12.47 -5.81
N GLN A 63 -5.24 13.48 -5.00
CA GLN A 63 -4.47 13.90 -3.83
C GLN A 63 -4.31 12.79 -2.78
N PHE A 64 -5.28 11.88 -2.65
CA PHE A 64 -5.18 10.73 -1.75
C PHE A 64 -3.95 9.87 -2.08
N PHE A 65 -3.75 9.55 -3.36
CA PHE A 65 -2.59 8.75 -3.77
C PHE A 65 -1.28 9.51 -3.59
N VAL A 66 -1.28 10.81 -3.88
CA VAL A 66 -0.10 11.69 -3.66
C VAL A 66 0.28 11.70 -2.18
N GLU A 67 -0.68 11.92 -1.27
CA GLU A 67 -0.45 11.91 0.17
C GLU A 67 0.14 10.58 0.67
N GLY A 68 -0.33 9.44 0.13
CA GLY A 68 0.22 8.13 0.46
C GLY A 68 1.70 8.00 0.11
N ILE A 69 2.11 8.51 -1.06
CA ILE A 69 3.51 8.52 -1.49
C ILE A 69 4.32 9.54 -0.69
N GLU A 70 3.79 10.74 -0.43
CA GLU A 70 4.50 11.80 0.31
C GLU A 70 4.73 11.44 1.79
N LYS A 71 3.91 10.55 2.36
CA LYS A 71 4.13 10.03 3.73
C LYS A 71 5.30 9.07 3.84
N LEU A 72 5.80 8.54 2.71
CA LEU A 72 6.84 7.51 2.67
C LEU A 72 8.15 7.91 3.39
N PRO A 73 8.74 9.10 3.17
CA PRO A 73 9.99 9.47 3.84
C PRO A 73 9.84 9.56 5.36
N LYS A 74 8.72 10.14 5.83
CA LYS A 74 8.42 10.23 7.26
C LYS A 74 8.21 8.85 7.87
N HIS A 75 7.48 7.98 7.18
CA HIS A 75 7.22 6.62 7.65
C HIS A 75 8.52 5.80 7.77
N TRP A 76 9.40 5.88 6.76
CA TRP A 76 10.71 5.24 6.81
C TRP A 76 11.59 5.76 7.95
N GLN A 77 11.60 7.08 8.18
CA GLN A 77 12.33 7.64 9.30
C GLN A 77 11.83 7.06 10.63
N THR A 78 10.52 6.95 10.82
CA THR A 78 9.98 6.37 12.06
C THR A 78 10.33 4.89 12.21
N ILE A 79 10.36 4.09 11.13
CA ILE A 79 10.82 2.69 11.19
C ILE A 79 12.30 2.62 11.64
N VAL A 80 13.15 3.53 11.15
CA VAL A 80 14.56 3.61 11.57
C VAL A 80 14.67 3.99 13.04
N ASP A 81 13.93 5.00 13.48
CA ASP A 81 13.96 5.51 14.86
C ASP A 81 13.48 4.46 15.88
N LEU A 82 12.54 3.59 15.49
CA LEU A 82 12.02 2.49 16.30
C LEU A 82 12.91 1.24 16.30
N ASN A 83 14.16 1.32 15.81
CA ASN A 83 15.13 0.22 15.80
C ASN A 83 14.63 -1.09 15.16
N ARG A 84 13.68 -1.00 14.22
CA ARG A 84 12.99 -2.16 13.59
C ARG A 84 12.17 -3.02 14.56
N ASP A 85 11.93 -2.58 15.80
CA ASP A 85 10.92 -3.22 16.64
C ASP A 85 9.54 -2.81 16.11
N TYR A 86 8.71 -3.83 15.89
CA TYR A 86 7.41 -3.75 15.23
C TYR A 86 6.59 -2.53 15.66
N TYR A 87 6.04 -1.82 14.68
CA TYR A 87 4.93 -0.88 14.92
C TYR A 87 3.77 -1.64 15.58
N PRO A 88 3.32 -1.27 16.78
CA PRO A 88 2.02 -1.73 17.25
C PRO A 88 0.94 -1.06 16.38
N HIS A 89 0.06 -1.90 15.86
CA HIS A 89 -1.15 -1.51 15.13
C HIS A 89 -2.06 -0.59 15.95
#